data_AF-A0A9D0XQT4-F1
#
_entry.id   AF-A0A9D0XQT4-F1
#
_cell.length_a   1.000
_cell.length_b   1.000
_cell.length_c   1.000
_cell.angle_alpha   90.00
_cell.angle_beta   90.00
_cell.angle_gamma   90.00
#
_symmetry.space_group_name_H-M   'P 1'
#
loop_
_entity.id
_entity.type
_entity.pdbx_description
1 polymer ?
#
loop_
_entity_poly.entity_id
_entity_poly.type
_entity_poly.pdbx_seq_one_letter_code
_entity_poly.pdbx_strand_id
1 'polypeptide(L)'
;MDLEEARAYSNLFFAPRSLQEFIHTPRMRINEKDQDFAIYRSVRVRADGEEKLIKVPVVSIECKTYIDKTMLEGSIATAEKIKMGNPYCLFVVVTEWYDVSYEVDPKYSRIDQIYVLRRSKRREESSQPIDPDVVLDLFGFVHEHLTRDWSSIEEKMRREGKIL
;
A
#
# COMPACT_ATOMS: atom_id res chain seq x y z
N MET A 1 2.73 8.36 -15.04
CA MET A 1 2.26 7.45 -13.98
C MET A 1 2.06 6.13 -14.65
N ASP A 2 2.50 5.08 -14.00
CA ASP A 2 2.49 3.72 -14.52
C ASP A 2 1.51 2.89 -13.69
N LEU A 3 0.86 1.90 -14.32
CA LEU A 3 -0.20 1.07 -13.73
C LEU A 3 0.04 -0.40 -14.09
N GLU A 4 0.64 -1.15 -13.16
CA GLU A 4 1.06 -2.53 -13.35
C GLU A 4 1.45 -3.16 -12.00
N GLU A 5 1.85 -4.43 -12.03
CA GLU A 5 2.60 -5.04 -10.92
C GLU A 5 3.89 -4.25 -10.66
N ALA A 6 4.20 -3.97 -9.40
CA ALA A 6 5.34 -3.12 -9.07
C ALA A 6 6.04 -3.50 -7.78
N ARG A 7 7.36 -3.29 -7.78
CA ARG A 7 8.19 -3.26 -6.56
C ARG A 7 8.09 -1.86 -5.96
N ALA A 8 7.10 -1.65 -5.11
CA ALA A 8 6.80 -0.36 -4.51
C ALA A 8 7.86 0.04 -3.49
N TYR A 9 8.35 1.27 -3.58
CA TYR A 9 9.29 1.86 -2.62
C TYR A 9 8.71 1.81 -1.19
N SER A 10 9.51 1.36 -0.22
CA SER A 10 9.14 1.39 1.20
C SER A 10 10.05 2.31 2.00
N ASN A 11 11.36 2.12 1.93
CA ASN A 11 12.29 3.01 2.61
C ASN A 11 13.68 2.95 1.98
N LEU A 12 14.48 3.97 2.31
CA LEU A 12 15.89 4.09 1.97
C LEU A 12 16.73 4.00 3.24
N PHE A 13 17.88 3.36 3.16
CA PHE A 13 18.84 3.30 4.24
C PHE A 13 20.28 3.21 3.70
N PHE A 14 21.24 3.55 4.56
CA PHE A 14 22.67 3.48 4.25
C PHE A 14 23.29 2.29 4.98
N ALA A 15 24.07 1.48 4.27
CA ALA A 15 24.66 0.26 4.82
C ALA A 15 26.14 0.10 4.39
N PRO A 16 27.03 1.03 4.80
CA PRO A 16 28.46 0.87 4.61
C PRO A 16 28.99 -0.31 5.45
N ARG A 17 30.01 -1.01 4.96
CA ARG A 17 30.61 -2.17 5.64
C ARG A 17 31.66 -1.77 6.69
N SER A 18 32.15 -0.54 6.64
CA SER A 18 33.14 0.00 7.58
C SER A 18 33.08 1.52 7.63
N LEU A 19 33.71 2.11 8.65
CA LEU A 19 33.84 3.58 8.75
C LEU A 19 34.62 4.17 7.57
N GLN A 20 35.65 3.46 7.08
CA GLN A 20 36.40 3.91 5.91
C GLN A 20 35.51 3.93 4.67
N GLU A 21 34.66 2.92 4.46
CA GLU A 21 33.72 2.94 3.34
C GLU A 21 32.68 4.05 3.51
N PHE A 22 32.14 4.25 4.71
CA PHE A 22 31.17 5.31 5.00
C PHE A 22 31.68 6.71 4.61
N ILE A 23 32.96 7.00 4.84
CA ILE A 23 33.57 8.29 4.49
C ILE A 23 33.60 8.53 2.98
N HIS A 24 33.73 7.47 2.16
CA HIS A 24 33.93 7.59 0.71
C HIS A 24 32.70 7.20 -0.11
N THR A 25 31.78 6.40 0.44
CA THR A 25 30.63 5.85 -0.28
C THR A 25 29.48 5.59 0.69
N PRO A 26 28.31 6.18 0.47
CA PRO A 26 27.18 6.07 1.40
C PRO A 26 26.53 4.68 1.39
N ARG A 27 26.70 3.89 0.31
CA ARG A 27 26.07 2.57 0.12
C ARG A 27 24.55 2.64 0.28
N MET A 28 23.92 3.41 -0.60
CA MET A 28 22.48 3.63 -0.59
C MET A 28 21.73 2.34 -1.00
N ARG A 29 20.83 1.90 -0.12
CA ARG A 29 19.96 0.74 -0.32
C ARG A 29 18.50 1.17 -0.28
N ILE A 30 17.70 0.51 -1.11
CA ILE A 30 16.26 0.69 -1.20
C ILE A 30 15.60 -0.62 -0.81
N ASN A 31 14.64 -0.55 0.11
CA ASN A 31 13.71 -1.63 0.35
C ASN A 31 12.45 -1.39 -0.48
N GLU A 32 11.98 -2.47 -1.08
CA GLU A 32 10.80 -2.48 -1.93
C GLU A 32 9.86 -3.61 -1.49
N LYS A 33 8.58 -3.48 -1.86
CA LYS A 33 7.55 -4.50 -1.66
C LYS A 33 6.89 -4.81 -2.97
N ASP A 34 6.83 -6.10 -3.30
CA ASP A 34 6.13 -6.55 -4.50
C ASP A 34 4.62 -6.39 -4.28
N GLN A 35 3.94 -5.74 -5.21
CA GLN A 35 2.51 -5.44 -5.17
C GLN A 35 1.87 -5.95 -6.44
N ASP A 36 0.78 -6.71 -6.30
CA ASP A 36 0.06 -7.32 -7.42
C ASP A 36 -0.45 -6.26 -8.41
N PHE A 37 -0.81 -5.08 -7.91
CA PHE A 37 -1.10 -3.91 -8.72
C PHE A 37 -0.72 -2.63 -7.97
N ALA A 38 -0.11 -1.67 -8.67
CA ALA A 38 0.15 -0.35 -8.13
C ALA A 38 -0.06 0.74 -9.17
N ILE A 39 -0.49 1.91 -8.71
CA ILE A 39 -0.41 3.17 -9.46
C ILE A 39 0.75 3.94 -8.86
N TYR A 40 1.75 4.22 -9.67
CA TYR A 40 3.00 4.79 -9.16
C TYR A 40 3.66 5.75 -10.13
N ARG A 41 4.68 6.44 -9.61
CA ARG A 41 5.62 7.23 -10.42
C ARG A 41 7.04 6.79 -10.13
N SER A 42 7.83 6.61 -11.19
CA SER A 42 9.28 6.43 -11.06
C SER A 42 9.96 7.74 -10.67
N VAL A 43 10.71 7.73 -9.58
CA VAL A 43 11.44 8.87 -9.02
C VAL A 43 12.92 8.51 -8.90
N ARG A 44 13.79 9.43 -9.32
CA ARG A 44 15.24 9.25 -9.22
C ARG A 44 15.75 9.86 -7.91
N VAL A 45 16.46 9.07 -7.13
CA VAL A 45 17.12 9.49 -5.88
C VAL A 45 18.62 9.47 -6.08
N ARG A 46 19.30 10.55 -5.68
CA ARG A 46 20.76 10.68 -5.76
C ARG A 46 21.34 11.05 -4.39
N ALA A 47 22.42 10.41 -3.99
CA ALA A 47 23.18 10.71 -2.78
C ALA A 47 24.66 10.39 -3.02
N ASP A 48 25.53 11.38 -2.83
CA ASP A 48 27.00 11.29 -2.98
C ASP A 48 27.47 10.49 -4.21
N GLY A 49 26.89 10.80 -5.38
CA GLY A 49 27.24 10.16 -6.66
C GLY A 49 26.56 8.81 -6.93
N GLU A 50 25.89 8.22 -5.94
CA GLU A 50 25.01 7.06 -6.17
C GLU A 50 23.64 7.52 -6.71
N GLU A 51 23.09 6.75 -7.65
CA GLU A 51 21.75 6.96 -8.19
C GLU A 51 20.92 5.68 -8.08
N LYS A 52 19.65 5.83 -7.66
CA LYS A 52 18.64 4.77 -7.71
C LYS A 52 17.37 5.31 -8.33
N LEU A 53 16.70 4.49 -9.12
CA LEU A 53 15.33 4.74 -9.58
C LEU A 53 14.39 3.94 -8.68
N ILE A 54 13.42 4.61 -8.07
CA ILE A 54 12.45 4.00 -7.16
C ILE A 54 11.03 4.21 -7.67
N LYS A 55 10.15 3.24 -7.43
CA LYS A 55 8.72 3.33 -7.78
C LYS A 55 7.94 3.83 -6.58
N VAL A 56 7.58 5.11 -6.54
CA VAL A 56 6.82 5.73 -5.44
C VAL A 56 5.32 5.50 -5.69
N PRO A 57 4.64 4.64 -4.90
CA PRO A 57 3.23 4.34 -5.09
C PRO A 57 2.34 5.46 -4.54
N VAL A 58 1.22 5.68 -5.22
CA VAL A 58 0.06 6.40 -4.69
C VAL A 58 -1.09 5.44 -4.38
N VAL A 59 -1.16 4.31 -5.08
CA VAL A 59 -2.09 3.22 -4.80
C VAL A 59 -1.32 1.92 -4.86
N SER A 60 -1.56 1.04 -3.90
CA SER A 60 -1.01 -0.30 -3.78
C SER A 60 -2.17 -1.27 -3.48
N ILE A 61 -2.30 -2.33 -4.29
CA ILE A 61 -3.33 -3.34 -4.16
C ILE A 61 -2.67 -4.72 -4.07
N GLU A 62 -2.99 -5.47 -3.01
CA GLU A 62 -2.71 -6.90 -2.91
C GLU A 62 -3.94 -7.72 -3.33
N CYS A 63 -3.76 -8.67 -4.23
CA CYS A 63 -4.79 -9.55 -4.76
C CYS A 63 -4.61 -10.96 -4.20
N LYS A 64 -5.63 -11.48 -3.51
CA LYS A 64 -5.62 -12.83 -2.95
C LYS A 64 -6.83 -13.61 -3.42
N THR A 65 -6.66 -14.91 -3.63
CA THR A 65 -7.81 -15.79 -3.83
C THR A 65 -8.63 -15.88 -2.54
N TYR A 66 -7.97 -16.15 -1.41
CA TYR A 66 -8.56 -16.04 -0.08
C TYR A 66 -7.51 -15.44 0.87
N ILE A 67 -7.96 -14.90 2.00
CA ILE A 67 -7.06 -14.43 3.06
C ILE A 67 -7.35 -15.16 4.37
N ASP A 68 -6.32 -15.76 4.95
CA ASP A 68 -6.34 -16.32 6.31
C ASP A 68 -5.66 -15.37 7.31
N LYS A 69 -5.63 -15.73 8.60
CA LYS A 69 -5.03 -14.89 9.65
C LYS A 69 -3.56 -14.55 9.37
N THR A 70 -2.77 -15.53 8.94
CA THR A 70 -1.33 -15.34 8.69
C THR A 70 -1.10 -14.45 7.48
N MET A 71 -1.90 -14.62 6.43
CA MET A 71 -1.87 -13.74 5.26
C MET A 71 -2.27 -12.30 5.64
N LEU A 72 -3.31 -12.13 6.46
CA LEU A 72 -3.72 -10.81 6.95
C LEU A 72 -2.61 -10.13 7.75
N GLU A 73 -1.94 -10.84 8.66
CA GLU A 73 -0.78 -10.31 9.40
C GLU A 73 0.36 -9.90 8.45
N GLY A 74 0.57 -10.67 7.39
CA GLY A 74 1.51 -10.34 6.31
C GLY A 74 1.15 -9.04 5.58
N SER A 75 -0.11 -8.90 5.14
CA SER A 75 -0.60 -7.68 4.48
C SER A 75 -0.54 -6.46 5.40
N ILE A 76 -0.82 -6.61 6.70
CA ILE A 76 -0.66 -5.55 7.71
C ILE A 76 0.80 -5.08 7.77
N ALA A 77 1.75 -6.01 7.85
CA ALA A 77 3.16 -5.67 7.89
C ALA A 77 3.65 -5.02 6.58
N THR A 78 3.08 -5.39 5.43
CA THR A 78 3.37 -4.74 4.14
C THR A 78 2.79 -3.33 4.09
N ALA A 79 1.53 -3.13 4.51
CA ALA A 79 0.89 -1.83 4.58
C ALA A 79 1.68 -0.84 5.45
N GLU A 80 2.14 -1.28 6.63
CA GLU A 80 3.01 -0.49 7.50
C GLU A 80 4.29 -0.03 6.78
N LYS A 81 4.99 -0.96 6.13
CA LYS A 81 6.24 -0.68 5.42
C LYS A 81 6.05 0.26 4.24
N ILE A 82 5.00 0.09 3.45
CA ILE A 82 4.71 0.98 2.32
C ILE A 82 4.31 2.37 2.83
N LYS A 83 3.41 2.47 3.80
CA LYS A 83 2.96 3.77 4.33
C LYS A 83 4.00 4.49 5.18
N MET A 84 5.03 3.80 5.68
CA MET A 84 6.17 4.43 6.33
C MET A 84 6.96 5.34 5.37
N GLY A 85 7.19 4.90 4.12
CA GLY A 85 7.84 5.72 3.08
C GLY A 85 6.88 6.59 2.28
N ASN A 86 5.60 6.23 2.25
CA ASN A 86 4.59 6.85 1.39
C ASN A 86 3.30 7.10 2.21
N PRO A 87 3.25 8.13 3.08
CA PRO A 87 2.13 8.34 3.99
C PRO A 87 0.76 8.51 3.32
N TYR A 88 0.76 8.98 2.07
CA TYR A 88 -0.44 9.18 1.26
C TYR A 88 -0.76 8.01 0.32
N CYS A 89 0.03 6.93 0.32
CA CYS A 89 -0.29 5.77 -0.50
C CYS A 89 -1.57 5.12 0.04
N LEU A 90 -2.56 4.93 -0.82
CA LEU A 90 -3.71 4.07 -0.53
C LEU A 90 -3.27 2.60 -0.61
N PHE A 91 -3.51 1.83 0.44
CA PHE A 91 -3.16 0.41 0.51
C PHE A 91 -4.42 -0.43 0.70
N VAL A 92 -4.74 -1.25 -0.31
CA VAL A 92 -5.97 -2.04 -0.37
C VAL A 92 -5.64 -3.52 -0.51
N VAL A 93 -6.42 -4.36 0.16
CA VAL A 93 -6.40 -5.81 -0.10
C VAL A 93 -7.70 -6.19 -0.81
N VAL A 94 -7.59 -6.90 -1.92
CA VAL A 94 -8.72 -7.44 -2.67
C VAL A 94 -8.65 -8.96 -2.60
N THR A 95 -9.68 -9.60 -2.06
CA THR A 95 -9.75 -11.05 -1.90
C THR A 95 -11.08 -11.60 -2.38
N GLU A 96 -11.13 -12.84 -2.89
CA GLU A 96 -12.43 -13.46 -3.20
C GLU A 96 -13.14 -13.92 -1.91
N TRP A 97 -12.38 -14.49 -0.96
CA TRP A 97 -12.90 -15.01 0.32
C TRP A 97 -12.11 -14.48 1.53
N TYR A 98 -12.79 -14.33 2.67
CA TYR A 98 -12.20 -13.85 3.93
C TYR A 98 -12.23 -14.92 5.02
N ASP A 99 -11.22 -15.80 5.06
CA ASP A 99 -11.13 -16.91 6.02
C ASP A 99 -10.35 -16.51 7.29
N VAL A 100 -10.67 -15.34 7.83
CA VAL A 100 -10.15 -14.86 9.12
C VAL A 100 -11.25 -15.00 10.17
N SER A 101 -10.88 -15.27 11.42
CA SER A 101 -11.82 -15.15 12.53
C SER A 101 -12.33 -13.72 12.64
N TYR A 102 -13.63 -13.53 12.85
CA TYR A 102 -14.21 -12.19 13.05
C TYR A 102 -13.80 -11.54 14.39
N GLU A 103 -13.13 -12.31 15.27
CA GLU A 103 -12.49 -11.78 16.47
C GLU A 103 -11.19 -11.03 16.18
N VAL A 104 -10.62 -11.20 14.97
CA VAL A 104 -9.46 -10.45 14.52
C VAL A 104 -9.94 -9.17 13.85
N ASP A 105 -9.72 -8.03 14.51
CA ASP A 105 -10.09 -6.71 14.00
C ASP A 105 -8.88 -6.05 13.28
N PRO A 106 -8.92 -5.87 11.94
CA PRO A 106 -7.84 -5.21 11.20
C PRO A 106 -7.86 -3.68 11.32
N LYS A 107 -8.82 -3.08 12.04
CA LYS A 107 -9.03 -1.62 12.13
C LYS A 107 -7.82 -0.83 12.64
N TYR A 108 -6.96 -1.44 13.46
CA TYR A 108 -5.75 -0.79 13.98
C TYR A 108 -4.56 -0.88 13.01
N SER A 109 -4.73 -1.52 11.86
CA SER A 109 -3.70 -1.62 10.84
C SER A 109 -3.67 -0.39 9.93
N ARG A 110 -2.64 -0.33 9.10
CA ARG A 110 -2.48 0.66 8.04
C ARG A 110 -3.09 0.26 6.69
N ILE A 111 -3.83 -0.84 6.64
CA ILE A 111 -4.65 -1.18 5.46
C ILE A 111 -5.83 -0.21 5.42
N ASP A 112 -6.07 0.44 4.28
CA ASP A 112 -7.21 1.37 4.14
C ASP A 112 -8.52 0.63 3.96
N GLN A 113 -8.52 -0.47 3.20
CA GLN A 113 -9.71 -1.27 2.97
C GLN A 113 -9.38 -2.71 2.56
N ILE A 114 -10.26 -3.65 2.97
CA ILE A 114 -10.23 -5.04 2.51
C ILE A 114 -11.54 -5.31 1.77
N TYR A 115 -11.46 -5.58 0.47
CA TYR A 115 -12.59 -5.93 -0.38
C TYR A 115 -12.74 -7.44 -0.50
N VAL A 116 -13.91 -7.97 -0.12
CA VAL A 116 -14.25 -9.39 -0.25
C VAL A 116 -15.22 -9.56 -1.41
N LEU A 117 -14.68 -9.89 -2.58
CA LEU A 117 -15.38 -9.83 -3.87
C LEU A 117 -16.60 -10.76 -3.95
N ARG A 118 -16.60 -11.88 -3.23
CA ARG A 118 -17.73 -12.83 -3.21
C ARG A 118 -18.58 -12.75 -1.95
N ARG A 119 -18.32 -11.76 -1.08
CA ARG A 119 -19.00 -11.54 0.21
C ARG A 119 -19.14 -12.83 1.06
N SER A 120 -18.12 -13.69 1.01
CA SER A 120 -18.14 -14.99 1.68
C SER A 120 -16.85 -15.28 2.43
N LYS A 121 -16.97 -16.08 3.49
CA LYS A 121 -15.85 -16.50 4.34
C LYS A 121 -14.96 -17.55 3.65
N ARG A 122 -15.57 -18.50 2.95
CA ARG A 122 -14.89 -19.66 2.38
C ARG A 122 -15.40 -19.97 0.98
N ARG A 123 -14.56 -20.67 0.23
CA ARG A 123 -14.96 -21.25 -1.05
C ARG A 123 -15.93 -22.41 -0.78
N GLU A 124 -17.18 -22.19 -1.16
CA GLU A 124 -18.24 -23.21 -1.16
C GLU A 124 -18.50 -23.69 -2.59
N GLU A 125 -19.06 -24.89 -2.76
CA GLU A 125 -19.39 -25.43 -4.10
C GLU A 125 -20.39 -24.53 -4.86
N SER A 126 -21.29 -23.86 -4.15
CA SER A 126 -22.21 -22.84 -4.68
C SER A 126 -21.67 -21.41 -4.53
N SER A 127 -20.36 -21.20 -4.66
CA SER A 127 -19.76 -19.89 -4.45
C SER A 127 -20.39 -18.85 -5.37
N GLN A 128 -20.87 -17.76 -4.75
CA GLN A 128 -21.38 -16.60 -5.47
C GLN A 128 -20.33 -16.07 -6.45
N PRO A 129 -20.74 -15.53 -7.62
CA PRO A 129 -19.82 -14.84 -8.54
C PRO A 129 -19.14 -13.65 -7.83
N ILE A 130 -18.13 -13.07 -8.49
CA ILE A 130 -17.61 -11.76 -8.06
C ILE A 130 -18.76 -10.76 -8.15
N ASP A 131 -19.01 -10.07 -7.04
CA ASP A 131 -20.08 -9.09 -6.93
C ASP A 131 -19.65 -7.78 -7.63
N PRO A 132 -20.34 -7.37 -8.71
CA PRO A 132 -19.97 -6.17 -9.47
C PRO A 132 -20.11 -4.88 -8.65
N ASP A 133 -20.99 -4.84 -7.65
CA ASP A 133 -21.17 -3.64 -6.81
C ASP A 133 -19.95 -3.45 -5.91
N VAL A 134 -19.33 -4.54 -5.45
CA VAL A 134 -18.09 -4.49 -4.66
C VAL A 134 -16.92 -3.99 -5.50
N VAL A 135 -16.86 -4.38 -6.78
CA VAL A 135 -15.84 -3.89 -7.73
C VAL A 135 -16.06 -2.41 -8.05
N LEU A 136 -17.31 -1.99 -8.23
CA LEU A 136 -17.65 -0.59 -8.49
C LEU A 136 -17.30 0.30 -7.28
N ASP A 137 -17.56 -0.16 -6.06
CA ASP A 137 -17.16 0.53 -4.84
C ASP A 137 -15.64 0.67 -4.73
N LEU A 138 -14.88 -0.40 -4.98
CA LEU A 138 -13.41 -0.36 -5.04
C LEU A 138 -12.92 0.69 -6.04
N PHE A 139 -13.50 0.72 -7.25
CA PHE A 139 -13.16 1.72 -8.25
C PHE A 139 -13.45 3.14 -7.75
N GLY A 140 -14.64 3.36 -7.18
CA GLY A 140 -15.05 4.65 -6.62
C GLY A 140 -14.10 5.13 -5.51
N PHE A 141 -13.73 4.23 -4.60
CA PHE A 141 -12.81 4.50 -3.50
C PHE A 141 -11.41 4.91 -3.98
N VAL A 142 -10.86 4.19 -4.96
CA VAL A 142 -9.57 4.53 -5.57
C VAL A 142 -9.67 5.86 -6.34
N HIS A 143 -10.74 6.06 -7.10
CA HIS A 143 -10.96 7.29 -7.86
C HIS A 143 -11.06 8.52 -6.96
N GLU A 144 -11.83 8.44 -5.87
CA GLU A 144 -11.94 9.50 -4.87
C GLU A 144 -10.55 9.83 -4.28
N HIS A 145 -9.78 8.81 -3.89
CA HIS A 145 -8.43 9.01 -3.39
C HIS A 145 -7.51 9.74 -4.38
N LEU A 146 -7.60 9.44 -5.68
CA LEU A 146 -6.77 10.04 -6.71
C LEU A 146 -7.20 11.46 -7.12
N THR A 147 -8.45 11.84 -6.82
CA THR A 147 -9.03 13.13 -7.24
C THR A 147 -9.15 14.15 -6.10
N ARG A 148 -9.06 13.71 -4.84
CA ARG A 148 -9.01 14.61 -3.68
C ARG A 148 -7.60 15.11 -3.39
N ASP A 149 -7.50 16.25 -2.72
CA ASP A 149 -6.25 16.66 -2.08
C ASP A 149 -5.92 15.75 -0.89
N TRP A 150 -4.65 15.34 -0.79
CA TRP A 150 -4.18 14.53 0.34
C TRP A 150 -3.84 15.35 1.58
N SER A 151 -3.56 16.65 1.41
CA SER A 151 -3.27 17.58 2.52
C SER A 151 -3.83 18.97 2.20
N SER A 152 -4.73 19.44 3.05
CA SER A 152 -5.36 20.76 2.95
C SER A 152 -5.49 21.41 4.34
N ILE A 153 -4.42 21.33 5.14
CA ILE A 153 -4.40 21.73 6.57
C ILE A 153 -4.88 23.17 6.75
N GLU A 154 -4.35 24.12 5.98
CA GLU A 154 -4.72 25.53 6.14
C GLU A 154 -6.20 25.76 5.83
N GLU A 155 -6.71 25.17 4.75
CA GLU A 155 -8.11 25.30 4.36
C GLU A 155 -9.04 24.67 5.40
N LYS A 156 -8.77 23.43 5.82
CA LYS A 156 -9.55 22.73 6.87
C LYS A 156 -9.53 23.50 8.19
N MET A 157 -8.38 24.04 8.60
CA MET A 157 -8.26 24.82 9.83
C MET A 157 -9.11 26.08 9.74
N ARG A 158 -9.04 26.82 8.63
CA ARG A 158 -9.78 28.07 8.45
C ARG A 158 -11.28 27.87 8.30
N ARG A 159 -11.72 26.82 7.60
CA ARG A 159 -13.13 26.56 7.29
C ARG A 159 -13.86 25.78 8.38
N GLU A 160 -13.19 24.82 9.00
CA GLU A 160 -13.82 23.83 9.89
C GLU A 160 -13.26 23.84 11.31
N GLY A 161 -12.13 24.53 11.56
CA GLY A 161 -11.43 24.45 12.84
C GLY A 161 -10.79 23.07 13.09
N LYS A 162 -10.56 22.28 12.04
CA LYS A 162 -9.99 20.92 12.10
C LYS A 162 -8.70 20.82 11.30
N ILE A 163 -7.84 19.88 11.68
CA ILE A 163 -6.53 19.66 11.01
C ILE A 163 -6.49 18.30 10.30
N LEU A 164 -7.20 17.30 10.85
CA LEU A 164 -7.29 15.95 10.32
C LEU A 164 -8.61 15.76 9.55
#